data_AF-A0A0D3V8U5-F1
#
_entry.id   AF-A0A0D3V8U5-F1
#
_cell.length_a   1.000
_cell.length_b   1.000
_cell.length_c   1.000
_cell.angle_alpha   90.00
_cell.angle_beta   90.00
_cell.angle_gamma   90.00
#
_symmetry.space_group_name_H-M   'P 1'
#
loop_
_entity.id
_entity.type
_entity.pdbx_description
1 polymer ?
#
loop_
_entity_poly.entity_id
_entity_poly.type
_entity_poly.pdbx_seq_one_letter_code
_entity_poly.pdbx_strand_id
1 'polypeptide(L)'
;MKKILLTSLFIFLLVAPSLSLAAEGRDTTQQIETFMKEALEEYHIPGASLAVIHNGQTVFQNSWGTMSDGSAVTEDTTFLIGSVSKPLTSLAIMTLVEDLYPLVYLSNRQYKINNCT
;
A
#
# COMPACT_ATOMS: atom_id res chain seq x y z
N MET A 1 12.77 43.43 -32.19
CA MET A 1 11.37 43.00 -31.97
C MET A 1 11.15 41.51 -32.27
N LYS A 2 11.58 40.98 -33.43
CA LYS A 2 11.52 39.53 -33.75
C LYS A 2 12.23 38.60 -32.75
N LYS A 3 13.38 39.02 -32.20
CA LYS A 3 14.15 38.20 -31.24
C LYS A 3 13.43 37.97 -29.91
N ILE A 4 12.63 38.94 -29.45
CA ILE A 4 11.85 38.85 -28.19
C ILE A 4 10.62 37.93 -28.38
N LEU A 5 10.02 37.97 -29.57
CA LEU A 5 8.95 37.04 -29.97
C LEU A 5 9.46 35.59 -30.09
N LEU A 6 10.66 35.38 -30.65
CA LEU A 6 11.28 34.06 -30.75
C LEU A 6 11.67 33.48 -29.38
N THR A 7 12.17 34.30 -28.45
CA THR A 7 12.53 33.83 -27.10
C THR A 7 11.29 33.46 -26.28
N SER A 8 10.17 34.18 -26.44
CA SER A 8 8.91 33.85 -25.76
C SER A 8 8.30 32.54 -26.27
N LEU A 9 8.39 32.28 -27.58
CA LEU A 9 7.88 31.05 -28.20
C LEU A 9 8.72 29.82 -27.79
N PHE A 10 10.03 30.00 -27.63
CA PHE A 10 10.94 28.94 -27.19
C PHE A 10 10.72 28.55 -25.72
N ILE A 11 10.44 29.53 -24.84
CA ILE A 11 10.08 29.28 -23.44
C ILE A 11 8.73 28.55 -23.33
N PHE A 12 7.75 28.90 -24.15
CA PHE A 12 6.46 28.21 -24.17
C PHE A 12 6.58 26.75 -24.64
N LEU A 13 7.47 26.49 -25.61
CA LEU A 13 7.73 25.15 -26.14
C LEU A 13 8.46 24.24 -25.14
N LEU A 14 9.27 24.80 -24.24
CA LEU A 14 9.98 24.03 -23.20
C LEU A 14 9.11 23.65 -22.00
N VAL A 15 8.02 24.39 -21.74
CA VAL A 15 7.15 24.19 -20.56
C VAL A 15 5.91 23.32 -20.86
N ALA A 16 5.51 23.19 -22.12
CA ALA A 16 4.32 22.42 -22.51
C ALA A 16 4.36 20.90 -22.20
N PRO A 17 5.48 20.16 -22.32
CA PRO A 17 5.43 18.70 -22.17
C PRO A 17 5.30 18.22 -20.72
N SER A 18 5.39 19.11 -19.72
CA SER A 18 5.28 18.75 -18.30
C SER A 18 3.85 18.44 -17.83
N LEU A 19 2.82 18.95 -18.53
CA LEU A 19 1.42 18.79 -18.09
C LEU A 19 0.80 17.43 -18.49
N SER A 20 1.36 16.72 -19.46
CA SER A 20 0.73 15.50 -20.01
C SER A 20 0.99 14.24 -19.16
N LEU A 21 1.93 14.29 -18.21
CA LEU A 21 2.29 13.14 -17.36
C LEU A 21 1.33 12.91 -16.19
N ALA A 22 0.37 13.81 -15.95
CA ALA A 22 -0.58 13.74 -14.83
C ALA A 22 -1.94 13.10 -15.19
N ALA A 23 -2.12 12.65 -16.45
CA ALA A 23 -3.42 12.17 -16.94
C ALA A 23 -3.66 10.67 -16.65
N GLU A 24 -2.62 9.83 -16.69
CA GLU A 24 -2.74 8.36 -16.55
C GLU A 24 -3.33 7.94 -15.18
N GLY A 25 -2.96 8.60 -14.09
CA GLY A 25 -3.44 8.22 -12.73
C GLY A 25 -4.88 8.62 -12.43
N ARG A 26 -5.48 9.54 -13.19
CA ARG A 26 -6.84 10.04 -12.94
C ARG A 26 -7.90 9.01 -13.34
N ASP A 27 -7.64 8.24 -14.40
CA ASP A 27 -8.54 7.21 -14.90
C ASP A 27 -8.66 6.05 -13.90
N THR A 28 -7.53 5.51 -13.42
CA THR A 28 -7.54 4.41 -12.43
C THR A 28 -8.21 4.80 -11.11
N THR A 29 -7.98 6.02 -10.62
CA THR A 29 -8.62 6.55 -9.41
C THR A 29 -10.15 6.55 -9.55
N GLN A 30 -10.66 7.07 -10.66
CA GLN A 30 -12.11 7.11 -10.94
C GLN A 30 -12.71 5.70 -11.07
N GLN A 31 -11.98 4.77 -11.67
CA GLN A 31 -12.40 3.37 -11.76
C GLN A 31 -12.50 2.73 -10.37
N ILE A 32 -11.52 2.96 -9.48
CA ILE A 32 -11.57 2.47 -8.09
C ILE A 32 -12.76 3.09 -7.34
N GLU A 33 -12.97 4.41 -7.45
CA GLU A 33 -14.10 5.07 -6.78
C GLU A 33 -15.46 4.54 -7.25
N THR A 34 -15.60 4.33 -8.56
CA THR A 34 -16.83 3.78 -9.15
C THR A 34 -17.07 2.37 -8.66
N PHE A 35 -16.05 1.51 -8.74
CA PHE A 35 -16.12 0.13 -8.24
C PHE A 35 -16.48 0.08 -6.76
N MET A 36 -15.81 0.89 -5.92
CA MET A 36 -16.08 0.91 -4.48
C MET A 36 -17.52 1.33 -4.21
N LYS A 37 -18.01 2.39 -4.87
CA LYS A 37 -19.40 2.83 -4.71
C LYS A 37 -20.39 1.71 -5.07
N GLU A 38 -20.19 1.03 -6.19
CA GLU A 38 -21.03 -0.09 -6.63
C GLU A 38 -20.97 -1.25 -5.64
N ALA A 39 -19.78 -1.62 -5.17
CA ALA A 39 -19.60 -2.72 -4.22
C ALA A 39 -20.21 -2.41 -2.84
N LEU A 40 -20.05 -1.19 -2.32
CA LEU A 40 -20.66 -0.80 -1.04
C LEU A 40 -22.19 -0.93 -1.11
N GLU A 41 -22.79 -0.52 -2.23
CA GLU A 41 -24.24 -0.61 -2.45
C GLU A 41 -24.70 -2.06 -2.64
N GLU A 42 -24.06 -2.82 -3.53
CA GLU A 42 -24.42 -4.21 -3.84
C GLU A 42 -24.36 -5.12 -2.60
N TYR A 43 -23.27 -5.02 -1.84
CA TYR A 43 -23.03 -5.88 -0.68
C TYR A 43 -23.52 -5.29 0.64
N HIS A 44 -24.19 -4.14 0.61
CA HIS A 44 -24.73 -3.46 1.79
C HIS A 44 -23.65 -3.23 2.88
N ILE A 45 -22.46 -2.82 2.44
CA ILE A 45 -21.33 -2.60 3.33
C ILE A 45 -21.49 -1.22 3.98
N PRO A 46 -21.64 -1.13 5.32
CA PRO A 46 -21.94 0.14 5.99
C PRO A 46 -20.77 1.13 5.94
N GLY A 47 -19.53 0.63 5.88
CA GLY A 47 -18.35 1.45 5.72
C GLY A 47 -17.09 0.63 5.44
N ALA A 48 -16.15 1.24 4.73
CA ALA A 48 -14.93 0.60 4.26
C ALA A 48 -13.81 1.63 4.11
N SER A 49 -12.56 1.17 4.20
CA SER A 49 -11.36 1.96 3.90
C SER A 49 -10.47 1.16 2.95
N LEU A 50 -9.89 1.82 1.95
CA LEU A 50 -9.05 1.21 0.93
C LEU A 50 -7.76 2.02 0.75
N ALA A 51 -6.63 1.32 0.76
CA ALA A 51 -5.34 1.85 0.37
C ALA A 51 -4.69 0.94 -0.68
N VAL A 52 -4.11 1.54 -1.72
CA VAL A 52 -3.36 0.83 -2.77
C VAL A 52 -1.91 1.29 -2.70
N ILE A 53 -1.00 0.33 -2.54
CA ILE A 53 0.44 0.57 -2.42
C ILE A 53 1.14 -0.01 -3.66
N HIS A 54 1.94 0.80 -4.33
CA HIS A 54 2.76 0.38 -5.46
C HIS A 54 4.18 0.93 -5.29
N ASN A 55 5.19 0.05 -5.41
CA ASN A 55 6.60 0.39 -5.19
C ASN A 55 6.88 1.12 -3.86
N GLY A 56 6.22 0.67 -2.78
CA GLY A 56 6.37 1.24 -1.44
C GLY A 56 5.72 2.61 -1.24
N GLN A 57 4.99 3.12 -2.22
CA GLN A 57 4.26 4.39 -2.14
C GLN A 57 2.75 4.14 -2.20
N THR A 58 2.00 4.85 -1.37
CA THR A 58 0.53 4.88 -1.47
C THR A 58 0.15 5.65 -2.73
N VAL A 59 -0.46 4.96 -3.68
CA VAL A 59 -0.91 5.55 -4.96
C VAL A 59 -2.39 5.90 -4.95
N PHE A 60 -3.16 5.35 -4.02
CA PHE A 60 -4.57 5.67 -3.79
C PHE A 60 -4.92 5.37 -2.33
N GLN A 61 -5.73 6.23 -1.72
CA GLN A 61 -6.30 6.02 -0.39
C GLN A 61 -7.63 6.75 -0.29
N ASN A 62 -8.66 6.09 0.21
CA ASN A 62 -9.96 6.72 0.49
C ASN A 62 -10.78 5.87 1.48
N SER A 63 -11.82 6.45 2.06
CA SER A 63 -12.72 5.85 3.04
C SER A 63 -14.18 6.22 2.76
N TRP A 64 -15.10 5.31 3.04
CA TRP A 64 -16.53 5.45 2.77
C TRP A 64 -17.38 4.96 3.92
N GLY A 65 -18.55 5.57 4.09
CA GLY A 65 -19.59 5.10 5.00
C GLY A 65 -19.33 5.40 6.47
N THR A 66 -19.96 4.61 7.33
CA THR A 66 -20.07 4.86 8.78
C THR A 66 -19.83 3.59 9.60
N MET A 67 -19.31 3.77 10.82
CA MET A 67 -19.21 2.72 11.82
C MET A 67 -20.57 2.42 12.47
N SER A 68 -20.64 1.36 13.27
CA SER A 68 -21.86 0.93 13.96
C SER A 68 -22.37 1.95 14.99
N ASP A 69 -21.52 2.83 15.49
CA ASP A 69 -21.86 3.93 16.39
C ASP A 69 -22.34 5.21 15.64
N GLY A 70 -22.39 5.14 14.30
CA GLY A 70 -22.82 6.24 13.43
C GLY A 70 -21.72 7.24 13.08
N SER A 71 -20.50 7.09 13.60
CA SER A 71 -19.38 7.94 13.22
C SER A 71 -18.86 7.60 11.83
N ALA A 72 -18.24 8.59 11.15
CA ALA A 72 -17.71 8.38 9.81
C ALA A 72 -16.50 7.44 9.81
N VAL A 73 -16.39 6.58 8.81
CA VAL A 73 -15.16 5.83 8.55
C VAL A 73 -14.12 6.80 7.99
N THR A 74 -12.93 6.75 8.56
CA THR A 74 -11.77 7.56 8.18
C THR A 74 -10.57 6.65 7.93
N GLU A 75 -9.48 7.23 7.44
CA GLU A 75 -8.22 6.51 7.21
C GLU A 75 -7.62 5.92 8.51
N ASP A 76 -7.92 6.52 9.66
CA ASP A 76 -7.46 6.08 10.98
C ASP A 76 -8.43 5.11 11.67
N THR A 77 -9.56 4.79 11.03
CA THR A 77 -10.55 3.87 11.60
C THR A 77 -9.96 2.47 11.74
N THR A 78 -10.00 1.91 12.94
CA THR A 78 -9.50 0.55 13.21
C THR A 78 -10.57 -0.50 12.91
N PHE A 79 -10.19 -1.52 12.15
CA PHE A 79 -11.04 -2.67 11.82
C PHE A 79 -10.54 -3.96 12.47
N LEU A 80 -11.46 -4.89 12.76
CA LEU A 80 -11.11 -6.25 13.13
C LEU A 80 -10.69 -7.04 11.88
N ILE A 81 -9.39 -7.24 11.70
CA ILE A 81 -8.82 -7.83 10.47
C ILE A 81 -8.90 -9.38 10.40
N GLY A 82 -9.22 -10.06 11.51
CA GLY A 82 -9.44 -11.50 11.55
C GLY A 82 -8.30 -12.33 10.94
N SER A 83 -8.61 -13.16 9.94
CA SER A 83 -7.64 -14.05 9.30
C SER A 83 -6.49 -13.34 8.59
N VAL A 84 -6.63 -12.04 8.29
CA VAL A 84 -5.55 -11.22 7.73
C VAL A 84 -4.40 -11.05 8.73
N SER A 85 -4.60 -11.35 10.02
CA SER A 85 -3.51 -11.39 11.02
C SER A 85 -2.52 -12.55 10.83
N LYS A 86 -2.87 -13.62 10.09
CA LYS A 86 -2.04 -14.83 10.00
C LYS A 86 -0.64 -14.58 9.39
N PRO A 87 -0.50 -13.85 8.27
CA PRO A 87 0.83 -13.50 7.74
C PRO A 87 1.70 -12.75 8.74
N LEU A 88 1.12 -11.86 9.57
CA LEU A 88 1.88 -11.20 10.64
C LEU A 88 2.37 -12.21 11.68
N THR A 89 1.52 -13.13 12.13
CA THR A 89 1.94 -14.19 13.07
C THR A 89 3.01 -15.09 12.45
N SER A 90 2.87 -15.49 11.18
CA SER A 90 3.86 -16.27 10.47
C SER A 90 5.20 -15.53 10.35
N LEU A 91 5.16 -14.23 10.07
CA LEU A 91 6.34 -13.38 10.03
C LEU A 91 7.03 -13.36 11.39
N ALA A 92 6.29 -13.14 12.48
CA ALA A 92 6.84 -13.16 13.83
C ALA A 92 7.49 -14.50 14.18
N ILE A 93 6.85 -15.63 13.84
CA ILE A 93 7.44 -16.96 14.01
C ILE A 93 8.71 -17.11 13.17
N MET A 94 8.70 -16.64 11.92
CA MET A 94 9.87 -16.76 11.04
C MET A 94 11.05 -15.91 11.53
N THR A 95 10.79 -14.70 12.05
CA THR A 95 11.80 -13.87 12.71
C THR A 95 12.43 -14.61 13.89
N LEU A 96 11.62 -15.27 14.73
CA LEU A 96 12.15 -16.09 15.84
C LEU A 96 12.98 -17.27 15.34
N VAL A 97 12.54 -17.94 14.27
CA VAL A 97 13.32 -19.04 13.67
C VAL A 97 14.65 -18.50 13.17
N GLU A 98 14.67 -17.40 12.43
CA GLU A 98 15.88 -16.78 11.90
C GLU A 98 16.86 -16.36 13.02
N ASP A 99 16.35 -15.73 14.09
CA ASP A 99 17.16 -15.28 15.23
C ASP A 99 17.73 -16.45 16.05
N LEU A 100 16.96 -17.54 16.20
CA LEU A 100 17.36 -18.71 16.99
C LEU A 100 18.11 -19.75 16.16
N TYR A 101 18.02 -19.71 14.82
CA TYR A 101 18.69 -20.65 13.93
C TYR A 101 20.20 -20.77 14.21
N PRO A 102 20.96 -19.68 14.43
CA PRO A 102 22.37 -19.76 14.78
C PRO A 102 22.60 -20.54 16.08
N LEU A 103 21.77 -20.33 17.10
CA LEU A 103 21.93 -20.97 18.41
C LEU A 103 21.58 -22.47 18.39
N VAL A 104 20.48 -22.83 17.70
CA VAL A 104 20.06 -24.23 17.52
C VAL A 104 21.05 -24.98 16.63
N TYR A 105 21.60 -24.34 15.60
CA TYR A 105 22.60 -24.95 14.73
C TYR A 105 23.91 -25.22 15.48
N LEU A 106 24.37 -24.29 16.31
CA LEU A 106 25.57 -24.47 17.12
C LEU A 106 25.37 -25.54 18.21
N SER A 107 24.21 -25.62 18.85
CA SER A 107 23.95 -26.66 19.87
C SER A 107 23.90 -28.07 19.25
N ASN A 108 23.22 -28.22 18.11
CA ASN A 108 23.15 -29.50 17.39
C ASN A 108 24.50 -29.94 16.82
N ARG A 109 25.34 -29.00 16.37
CA ARG A 109 26.71 -29.30 15.97
C ARG A 109 27.53 -29.79 17.17
N GLN A 110 27.51 -29.07 18.29
CA GLN A 110 28.27 -29.47 19.49
C GLN A 110 27.81 -30.82 20.05
N TYR A 111 26.49 -31.09 20.06
CA TYR A 111 25.93 -32.37 20.47
C TYR A 111 26.47 -33.53 19.61
N LYS A 112 26.52 -33.35 18.29
CA LYS A 112 27.07 -34.37 17.37
C LYS A 112 28.57 -34.61 17.61
N ILE A 113 29.33 -33.57 17.93
CA ILE A 113 30.77 -33.68 18.21
C ILE A 113 31.00 -34.48 19.50
N ASN A 114 30.20 -34.21 20.54
CA ASN A 114 30.37 -34.83 21.85
C ASN A 114 29.96 -36.32 21.89
N ASN A 115 29.13 -36.78 20.96
CA ASN A 115 28.64 -38.17 20.89
C ASN A 115 29.32 -39.03 19.79
N CYS A 116 30.40 -38.54 19.18
CA CYS A 116 31.19 -39.26 18.16
C CYS A 116 32.48 -39.90 18.71
N THR A 117 32.67 -39.94 20.03
CA THR A 117 33.78 -40.60 20.74
C THR A 117 33.25 -41.69 21.64
#